data_AF-A0ABD6BTB6-F1
#
_entry.id   AF-A0ABD6BTB6-F1
#
_cell.length_a   1.000
_cell.length_b   1.000
_cell.length_c   1.000
_cell.angle_alpha   90.00
_cell.angle_beta   90.00
_cell.angle_gamma   90.00
#
_symmetry.space_group_name_H-M   'P 1'
#
loop_
_entity.id
_entity.type
_entity.pdbx_description
1 polymer ?
#
loop_
_entity_poly.entity_id
_entity_poly.type
_entity_poly.pdbx_seq_one_letter_code
_entity_poly.pdbx_strand_id
1 'polypeptide(L)'
;MPEFDADAIAPTLRLLYQSGVGIAPSGIAANLDDRMDDPPARASVLNAVRELSEADYLRSISDVESCYVITEHGRDYVESELDDEALGLH
;
A
#
# COMPACT_ATOMS: atom_id res chain seq x y z
N MET A 1 -9.71 7.69 14.77
CA MET A 1 -8.97 7.12 13.62
C MET A 1 -8.62 5.70 13.99
N PRO A 2 -8.90 4.66 13.18
CA PRO A 2 -8.38 3.34 13.48
C PRO A 2 -6.85 3.46 13.44
N GLU A 3 -6.21 3.15 14.57
CA GLU A 3 -4.76 3.05 14.70
C GLU A 3 -4.35 1.77 13.98
N PHE A 4 -4.29 1.82 12.66
CA PHE A 4 -3.59 0.78 11.92
C PHE A 4 -2.12 0.86 12.34
N ASP A 5 -1.53 -0.23 12.83
CA ASP A 5 -0.08 -0.33 13.03
C ASP A 5 0.57 -0.19 11.64
N ALA A 6 0.95 1.06 11.33
CA ALA A 6 0.92 1.63 9.98
C ALA A 6 2.18 1.42 9.15
N ASP A 7 3.20 0.76 9.69
CA ASP A 7 4.53 0.68 9.07
C ASP A 7 4.48 0.06 7.67
N ALA A 8 3.50 -0.81 7.40
CA ALA A 8 3.31 -1.41 6.08
C ALA A 8 2.22 -0.74 5.23
N ILE A 9 1.27 0.00 5.81
CA ILE A 9 0.11 0.54 5.07
C ILE A 9 0.53 1.65 4.11
N ALA A 10 1.14 2.72 4.63
CA ALA A 10 1.51 3.87 3.80
C ALA A 10 2.54 3.49 2.72
N PRO A 11 3.59 2.68 2.99
CA PRO A 11 4.50 2.22 1.95
C PRO A 11 3.82 1.33 0.89
N THR A 12 2.87 0.47 1.29
CA THR A 12 2.10 -0.36 0.34
C THR A 12 1.27 0.49 -0.61
N LEU A 13 0.56 1.48 -0.08
CA LEU A 13 -0.24 2.40 -0.89
C LEU A 13 0.61 3.25 -1.83
N ARG A 14 1.70 3.86 -1.31
CA ARG A 14 2.63 4.66 -2.11
C ARG A 14 3.25 3.83 -3.24
N LEU A 15 3.68 2.60 -2.97
CA LEU A 15 4.23 1.71 -3.99
C LEU A 15 3.21 1.42 -5.10
N LEU A 16 1.99 1.04 -4.74
CA LEU A 16 0.96 0.70 -5.73
C LEU A 16 0.52 1.92 -6.53
N TYR A 17 0.39 3.08 -5.88
CA TYR A 17 0.13 4.38 -6.52
C TYR A 17 1.21 4.70 -7.57
N GLN A 18 2.48 4.67 -7.18
CA GLN A 18 3.62 5.01 -8.05
C GLN A 18 3.84 3.99 -9.17
N SER A 19 3.55 2.71 -8.92
CA SER A 19 3.76 1.64 -9.90
C SER A 19 2.76 1.69 -11.07
N GLY A 20 1.53 2.14 -10.80
CA GLY A 20 0.44 2.14 -11.78
C GLY A 20 0.01 0.75 -12.28
N VAL A 21 0.50 -0.34 -11.68
CA VAL A 21 0.24 -1.73 -12.11
C VAL A 21 -0.19 -2.61 -10.93
N GLY A 22 -0.78 -3.77 -11.25
CA GLY A 22 -1.16 -4.75 -10.22
C GLY A 22 0.05 -5.54 -9.74
N ILE A 23 0.23 -5.63 -8.42
CA ILE A 23 1.35 -6.35 -7.80
C ILE A 23 0.81 -7.37 -6.79
N ALA A 24 1.34 -8.60 -6.84
CA ALA A 24 1.03 -9.62 -5.83
C ALA A 24 1.64 -9.25 -4.46
N PRO A 25 1.07 -9.69 -3.32
CA PRO A 25 1.59 -9.35 -1.99
C PRO A 25 3.05 -9.68 -1.76
N SER A 26 3.55 -10.79 -2.31
CA SER A 26 4.97 -11.15 -2.28
C SER A 26 5.84 -10.18 -3.07
N GLY A 27 5.34 -9.70 -4.22
CA GLY A 27 5.99 -8.67 -5.02
C GLY A 27 6.05 -7.34 -4.28
N ILE A 28 4.97 -6.94 -3.60
CA ILE A 28 4.94 -5.72 -2.77
C ILE A 28 6.02 -5.82 -1.69
N ALA A 29 6.06 -6.92 -0.93
CA ALA A 29 7.07 -7.11 0.12
C ALA A 29 8.51 -7.04 -0.41
N ALA A 30 8.81 -7.72 -1.53
CA ALA A 30 10.13 -7.66 -2.15
C ALA A 30 10.49 -6.25 -2.66
N ASN A 31 9.50 -5.51 -3.17
CA ASN A 31 9.69 -4.15 -3.64
C ASN A 31 9.95 -3.16 -2.50
N LEU A 32 9.39 -3.39 -1.30
CA LEU A 32 9.65 -2.58 -0.12
C LEU A 32 11.00 -2.93 0.50
N ASP A 33 11.34 -4.22 0.58
CA ASP A 33 12.64 -4.73 1.04
C ASP A 33 13.82 -4.15 0.26
N ASP A 34 13.67 -3.98 -1.06
CA ASP A 34 14.71 -3.41 -1.93
C ASP A 34 14.83 -1.87 -1.84
N ARG A 35 13.77 -1.17 -1.43
CA ARG A 35 13.69 0.31 -1.51
C ARG A 35 13.80 1.03 -0.17
N MET A 36 13.65 0.33 0.94
CA MET A 36 13.62 0.94 2.27
C MET A 36 14.82 0.48 3.09
N ASP A 37 15.43 1.40 3.85
CA ASP A 37 16.52 1.08 4.78
C ASP A 37 16.03 0.19 5.95
N ASP A 38 14.77 0.35 6.35
CA ASP A 38 14.09 -0.46 7.37
C ASP A 38 12.71 -0.91 6.84
N PRO A 39 12.66 -2.02 6.07
CA PRO A 39 11.44 -2.45 5.42
C PRO A 39 10.48 -3.14 6.40
N PRO A 40 9.15 -3.00 6.20
CA PRO A 40 8.18 -3.72 6.99
C PRO A 40 8.31 -5.24 6.78
N ALA A 41 8.12 -6.00 7.85
CA ALA A 41 8.12 -7.45 7.78
C ALA A 41 7.07 -7.95 6.77
N ARG A 42 7.41 -9.01 6.04
CA ARG A 42 6.52 -9.61 5.02
C ARG A 42 5.11 -9.89 5.55
N ALA A 43 4.99 -10.38 6.78
CA ALA A 43 3.68 -10.65 7.39
C ALA A 43 2.84 -9.36 7.58
N SER A 44 3.48 -8.26 7.94
CA SER A 44 2.83 -6.94 8.05
C SER A 44 2.35 -6.45 6.70
N VAL A 45 3.12 -6.65 5.62
CA VAL A 45 2.69 -6.31 4.25
C VAL A 45 1.45 -7.12 3.85
N LEU A 46 1.42 -8.42 4.15
CA LEU A 46 0.25 -9.25 3.83
C LEU A 46 -1.01 -8.80 4.61
N ASN A 47 -0.86 -8.46 5.89
CA ASN A 47 -1.96 -7.92 6.70
C ASN A 47 -2.43 -6.57 6.15
N ALA A 48 -1.51 -5.67 5.82
CA ALA A 48 -1.82 -4.37 5.23
C ALA A 48 -2.60 -4.50 3.92
N VAL A 49 -2.19 -5.40 3.02
CA VAL A 49 -2.93 -5.65 1.76
C VAL A 49 -4.34 -6.14 2.03
N ARG A 50 -4.53 -7.06 3.00
CA ARG A 50 -5.87 -7.53 3.38
C ARG A 50 -6.73 -6.39 3.90
N GLU A 51 -6.23 -5.63 4.87
CA GLU A 51 -6.96 -4.52 5.49
C GLU A 51 -7.31 -3.43 4.48
N LEU A 52 -6.36 -3.06 3.62
CA LEU A 52 -6.59 -2.08 2.56
C LEU A 52 -7.58 -2.58 1.51
N SER A 53 -7.60 -3.87 1.21
CA SER A 53 -8.59 -4.46 0.31
C SER A 53 -9.98 -4.52 0.95
N GLU A 54 -10.07 -4.85 2.24
CA GLU A 54 -11.35 -4.85 2.99
C GLU A 54 -11.93 -3.44 3.13
N ALA A 55 -11.08 -2.42 3.17
CA ALA A 55 -11.44 -1.02 3.25
C ALA A 55 -11.55 -0.30 1.89
N ASP A 56 -11.57 -1.03 0.77
CA ASP A 56 -11.73 -0.52 -0.60
C ASP A 56 -10.63 0.45 -1.10
N TYR A 57 -9.45 0.44 -0.48
CA TYR A 57 -8.28 1.15 -0.99
C TYR A 57 -7.55 0.37 -2.08
N LEU A 58 -7.66 -0.97 -2.06
CA LEU A 58 -7.09 -1.88 -3.05
C LEU A 58 -8.16 -2.81 -3.62
N ARG A 59 -7.97 -3.24 -4.87
CA ARG A 59 -8.82 -4.25 -5.52
C ARG A 59 -7.98 -5.35 -6.15
N SER A 60 -8.39 -6.61 -5.95
CA SER A 60 -7.79 -7.75 -6.67
C SER A 60 -8.20 -7.75 -8.14
N ILE A 61 -7.25 -8.03 -9.04
CA ILE A 61 -7.47 -8.10 -10.49
C ILE A 61 -7.25 -9.50 -11.08
N SER A 62 -6.92 -10.51 -10.25
CA SER A 62 -6.72 -11.88 -10.69
C SER A 62 -7.05 -12.88 -9.59
N ASP A 63 -7.78 -13.95 -9.88
CA ASP A 63 -8.11 -14.97 -8.88
C ASP A 63 -6.95 -15.95 -8.57
N VAL A 64 -5.93 -16.01 -9.44
CA VAL A 64 -4.89 -17.06 -9.38
C VAL A 64 -3.68 -16.65 -8.54
N GLU A 65 -3.22 -15.39 -8.67
CA GLU A 65 -2.08 -14.87 -7.90
C GLU A 65 -2.45 -13.64 -7.05
N SER A 66 -3.74 -13.25 -7.04
CA SER A 66 -4.30 -12.11 -6.32
C SER A 66 -3.39 -10.87 -6.41
N CYS A 67 -3.14 -10.39 -7.62
CA CYS A 67 -2.51 -9.08 -7.81
C CYS A 67 -3.48 -7.98 -7.39
N TYR A 68 -2.97 -6.97 -6.67
CA TYR A 68 -3.75 -5.85 -6.19
C TYR A 68 -3.38 -4.58 -6.93
N VAL A 69 -4.39 -3.81 -7.33
CA VAL A 69 -4.26 -2.44 -7.84
C VAL A 69 -4.88 -1.46 -6.84
N ILE A 70 -4.35 -0.24 -6.80
CA ILE A 70 -4.97 0.85 -6.06
C ILE A 70 -6.31 1.27 -6.69
N THR A 71 -7.33 1.48 -5.88
CA THR A 71 -8.64 1.99 -6.31
C THR A 71 -8.59 3.51 -6.49
N GLU A 72 -9.69 4.11 -6.94
CA GLU A 72 -9.85 5.57 -6.92
C GLU A 72 -9.79 6.12 -5.49
N HIS A 73 -10.53 5.49 -4.57
CA HIS A 73 -10.50 5.82 -3.13
C HIS A 73 -9.09 5.72 -2.52
N GLY A 74 -8.31 4.70 -2.92
CA GLY A 74 -6.88 4.59 -2.60
C GLY A 74 -6.02 5.73 -3.11
N ARG A 75 -6.25 6.17 -4.35
CA ARG A 75 -5.50 7.28 -4.95
C ARG A 75 -5.80 8.59 -4.24
N ASP A 76 -7.09 8.87 -4.00
CA ASP A 76 -7.53 10.08 -3.30
C ASP A 76 -6.87 10.18 -1.92
N TYR A 77 -6.84 9.08 -1.17
CA TYR A 77 -6.18 9.03 0.14
C TYR A 77 -4.67 9.25 0.06
N VAL A 78 -3.98 8.68 -0.94
CA VAL A 78 -2.55 8.92 -1.13
C VAL A 78 -2.30 10.40 -1.43
N GLU A 79 -3.09 10.99 -2.31
CA GLU A 79 -2.93 12.39 -2.75
C GLU A 79 -3.28 13.40 -1.64
N SER A 80 -4.27 13.10 -0.78
CA SER A 80 -4.68 14.02 0.30
C SER A 80 -3.94 13.81 1.61
N GLU A 81 -3.71 12.57 2.05
CA GLU A 81 -3.19 12.29 3.39
C GLU A 81 -1.71 11.91 3.41
N LEU A 82 -1.20 11.30 2.32
CA LEU A 82 0.18 10.80 2.28
C LEU A 82 1.12 11.71 1.49
N ASP A 83 0.62 12.60 0.64
CA ASP A 83 1.40 13.60 -0.10
C ASP A 83 1.52 14.92 0.68
N ASP A 84 0.55 15.26 1.54
CA ASP A 84 0.66 16.43 2.44
C ASP A 84 1.76 16.26 3.50
N GLU A 85 2.08 15.02 3.90
CA GLU A 85 3.29 14.70 4.69
C GLU A 85 4.60 15.03 3.95
N ALA A 86 4.59 15.09 2.61
CA ALA A 86 5.73 15.52 1.81
C ALA A 86 5.77 17.04 1.56
N LEU A 87 4.68 17.77 1.81
CA LEU A 87 4.58 19.23 1.59
C LEU A 87 4.88 20.10 2.81
N GLY A 88 5.08 19.52 4.00
CA GLY A 88 5.62 20.26 5.15
C GLY A 88 4.89 21.58 5.47
N LEU A 89 3.56 21.61 5.32
CA LEU A 89 2.77 22.78 5.72
C LEU A 89 2.43 22.69 7.21
N HIS A 90 3.43 23.05 8.02
CA HIS A 90 3.27 23.59 9.37
C HIS A 90 3.53 25.10 9.35
#